data_AF-A0A2K0UN21-F1
#
_entry.id   AF-A0A2K0UN21-F1
#
_cell.length_a   1.000
_cell.length_b   1.000
_cell.length_c   1.000
_cell.angle_alpha   90.00
_cell.angle_beta   90.00
_cell.angle_gamma   90.00
#
_symmetry.space_group_name_H-M   'P 1'
#
loop_
_entity.id
_entity.type
_entity.pdbx_description
1 polymer ?
#
loop_
_entity_poly.entity_id
_entity_poly.type
_entity_poly.pdbx_seq_one_letter_code
_entity_poly.pdbx_strand_id
1 'polypeptide(L)'
;MFSLVVLGILAKASTVTASPTQHEDLSAYVNPFIGTAGPDGTGANSGDTFPGVSVPFGVVKLGPDTTEMNPSTNAFAGYTPDGNGNNSLIHLFVQGFASKN
;
A
#
# COMPACT_ATOMS: atom_id res chain seq x y z
N MET A 1 41.83 46.92 21.35
CA MET A 1 41.33 45.92 22.34
C MET A 1 39.82 45.65 22.24
N PHE A 2 38.99 46.56 21.70
CA PHE A 2 37.54 46.35 21.52
C PHE A 2 37.16 45.39 20.36
N SER A 3 38.06 45.10 19.43
CA SER A 3 37.77 44.31 18.22
C SER A 3 37.62 42.79 18.48
N LEU A 4 38.23 42.25 19.54
CA LEU A 4 38.13 40.82 19.87
C LEU A 4 36.81 40.45 20.57
N VAL A 5 36.23 41.40 21.31
CA VAL A 5 34.98 41.18 22.09
C VAL A 5 33.79 41.04 21.14
N VAL A 6 33.75 41.80 20.05
CA VAL A 6 32.67 41.73 19.05
C VAL A 6 32.66 40.39 18.30
N LEU A 7 33.84 39.81 18.03
CA LEU A 7 33.95 38.52 17.34
C LEU A 7 33.50 37.34 18.23
N GLY A 8 33.73 37.43 19.54
CA GLY A 8 33.30 36.40 20.50
C GLY A 8 31.79 36.35 20.76
N ILE A 9 31.07 37.46 20.52
CA ILE A 9 29.61 37.52 20.73
C ILE A 9 28.86 36.96 19.51
N LEU A 10 29.41 37.08 18.30
CA LEU A 10 28.80 36.56 17.07
C LEU A 10 28.92 35.02 16.95
N ALA A 11 29.95 34.42 17.53
CA ALA A 11 30.20 32.98 17.45
C ALA A 11 29.23 32.09 18.25
N LYS A 12 28.40 32.66 19.13
CA LYS A 12 27.44 31.91 19.96
C LYS A 12 26.03 31.81 19.35
N ALA A 13 25.77 32.46 18.23
CA ALA A 13 24.42 32.64 17.70
C ALA A 13 23.94 31.53 16.73
N SER A 14 24.79 30.56 16.37
CA SER A 14 24.49 29.62 15.28
C SER A 14 24.55 28.15 15.73
N THR A 15 23.79 27.76 16.74
CA THR A 15 23.42 26.35 16.91
C THR A 15 22.02 26.15 16.34
N VAL A 16 21.94 25.82 15.05
CA VAL A 16 20.71 25.35 14.41
C VAL A 16 20.43 23.95 14.96
N THR A 17 19.63 23.84 15.99
CA THR A 17 19.00 22.57 16.38
C THR A 17 17.95 22.24 15.33
N ALA A 18 18.24 21.26 14.47
CA ALA A 18 17.25 20.70 13.57
C ALA A 18 16.10 20.12 14.41
N SER A 19 14.88 20.63 14.20
CA SER A 19 13.68 20.04 14.78
C SER A 19 13.48 18.65 14.18
N PRO A 20 13.17 17.61 14.97
CA PRO A 20 12.86 16.30 14.43
C PRO A 20 11.63 16.41 13.54
N THR A 21 11.79 16.17 12.25
CA THR A 21 10.65 16.01 11.33
C THR A 21 9.91 14.75 11.76
N GLN A 22 8.71 14.90 12.29
CA GLN A 22 7.87 13.73 12.57
C GLN A 22 7.49 13.11 11.22
N HIS A 23 7.99 11.90 10.98
CA HIS A 23 7.62 11.12 9.80
C HIS A 23 6.20 10.59 10.02
N GLU A 24 5.23 11.16 9.30
CA GLU A 24 3.86 10.65 9.29
C GLU A 24 3.80 9.38 8.43
N ASP A 25 3.37 8.27 9.02
CA ASP A 25 3.14 7.03 8.28
C ASP A 25 1.77 7.08 7.58
N LEU A 26 1.78 7.56 6.33
CA LEU A 26 0.58 7.64 5.50
C LEU A 26 0.05 6.26 5.09
N SER A 27 0.85 5.18 5.21
CA SER A 27 0.40 3.83 4.85
C SER A 27 -0.69 3.33 5.79
N ALA A 28 -0.76 3.88 7.01
CA ALA A 28 -1.80 3.56 7.99
C ALA A 28 -3.22 3.90 7.54
N TYR A 29 -3.39 4.77 6.54
CA TYR A 29 -4.71 5.09 5.98
C TYR A 29 -5.18 4.10 4.91
N VAL A 30 -4.32 3.20 4.45
CA VAL A 30 -4.64 2.24 3.37
C VAL A 30 -5.26 0.99 3.98
N ASN A 31 -6.49 0.66 3.56
CA ASN A 31 -7.11 -0.63 3.84
C ASN A 31 -7.14 -1.49 2.56
N PRO A 32 -6.29 -2.52 2.45
CA PRO A 32 -6.22 -3.39 1.26
C PRO A 32 -7.50 -4.19 0.97
N PHE A 33 -8.42 -4.30 1.93
CA PHE A 33 -9.68 -5.04 1.79
C PHE A 33 -10.81 -4.19 1.16
N ILE A 34 -10.60 -2.90 0.94
CA ILE A 34 -11.60 -2.08 0.24
C ILE A 34 -11.69 -2.56 -1.22
N GLY A 35 -12.91 -2.89 -1.65
CA GLY A 35 -13.20 -3.40 -2.99
C GLY A 35 -13.07 -4.91 -3.15
N THR A 36 -12.63 -5.65 -2.12
CA THR A 36 -12.55 -7.12 -2.20
C THR A 36 -13.90 -7.78 -2.01
N ALA A 37 -14.87 -7.09 -1.41
CA ALA A 37 -16.21 -7.56 -1.12
C ALA A 37 -17.26 -6.64 -1.74
N GLY A 38 -18.37 -7.21 -2.21
CA GLY A 38 -19.57 -6.48 -2.55
C GLY A 38 -20.44 -6.16 -1.33
N PRO A 39 -21.63 -5.59 -1.54
CA PRO A 39 -22.51 -5.13 -0.46
C PRO A 39 -22.97 -6.22 0.51
N ASP A 40 -22.98 -7.48 0.08
CA ASP A 40 -23.36 -8.64 0.87
C ASP A 40 -22.19 -9.30 1.61
N GLY A 41 -20.98 -8.75 1.48
CA GLY A 41 -19.76 -9.28 2.09
C GLY A 41 -19.11 -10.42 1.30
N THR A 42 -19.65 -10.77 0.14
CA THR A 42 -19.10 -11.82 -0.75
C THR A 42 -18.29 -11.22 -1.89
N GLY A 43 -17.68 -12.06 -2.73
CA GLY A 43 -17.07 -11.62 -3.99
C GLY A 43 -18.08 -11.10 -5.03
N ALA A 44 -19.38 -11.35 -4.88
CA ALA A 44 -20.40 -10.89 -5.82
C ALA A 44 -20.50 -9.36 -5.81
N ASN A 45 -20.56 -8.74 -6.99
CA ASN A 45 -20.60 -7.27 -7.12
C ASN A 45 -19.46 -6.54 -6.41
N SER A 46 -18.31 -7.20 -6.19
CA SER A 46 -17.10 -6.60 -5.65
C SER A 46 -16.39 -5.73 -6.69
N GLY A 47 -15.37 -4.99 -6.26
CA GLY A 47 -14.52 -4.18 -7.13
C GLY A 47 -13.34 -4.94 -7.73
N ASP A 48 -13.25 -6.26 -7.52
CA ASP A 48 -12.13 -7.10 -7.98
C ASP A 48 -10.75 -6.55 -7.56
N THR A 49 -10.59 -6.13 -6.30
CA THR A 49 -9.28 -5.73 -5.75
C THR A 49 -8.56 -6.91 -5.09
N PHE A 50 -7.23 -6.84 -5.03
CA PHE A 50 -6.39 -7.89 -4.44
C PHE A 50 -5.70 -7.36 -3.18
N PRO A 51 -5.95 -7.95 -2.00
CA PRO A 51 -5.38 -7.48 -0.73
C PRO A 51 -3.93 -7.97 -0.50
N GLY A 52 -3.27 -8.50 -1.52
CA GLY A 52 -1.88 -8.95 -1.44
C GLY A 52 -0.85 -7.82 -1.55
N VAL A 53 0.40 -8.18 -1.31
CA VAL A 53 1.53 -7.25 -1.25
C VAL A 53 2.03 -6.94 -2.66
N SER A 54 2.24 -5.64 -2.93
CA SER A 54 2.87 -5.13 -4.15
C SER A 54 3.57 -3.82 -3.85
N VAL A 55 4.68 -3.56 -4.54
CA VAL A 55 5.25 -2.21 -4.62
C VAL A 55 4.45 -1.36 -5.60
N PRO A 56 4.50 -0.01 -5.52
CA PRO A 56 3.86 0.87 -6.50
C PRO A 56 4.33 0.55 -7.91
N PHE A 57 3.38 0.29 -8.82
CA PHE A 57 3.64 -0.11 -10.21
C PHE A 57 4.46 -1.42 -10.37
N GLY A 58 4.52 -2.24 -9.33
CA GLY A 58 5.17 -3.54 -9.35
C GLY A 58 4.50 -4.48 -10.36
N VAL A 59 5.34 -5.21 -11.09
CA VAL A 59 4.90 -6.26 -12.03
C VAL A 59 4.43 -7.51 -11.31
N VAL A 60 4.89 -7.73 -10.08
CA VAL A 60 4.55 -8.88 -9.24
C VAL A 60 3.66 -8.43 -8.09
N LYS A 61 2.53 -9.11 -7.93
CA LYS A 61 1.70 -9.07 -6.73
C LYS A 61 1.72 -10.45 -6.09
N LEU A 62 1.91 -10.50 -4.78
CA LEU A 62 1.97 -11.74 -4.00
C LEU A 62 0.88 -11.74 -2.94
N GLY A 63 0.12 -12.82 -2.86
CA GLY A 63 -0.92 -12.93 -1.85
C GLY A 63 -1.79 -14.18 -2.02
N PRO A 64 -2.85 -14.27 -1.21
CA PRO A 64 -3.72 -15.44 -1.18
C PRO A 64 -4.61 -15.51 -2.42
N ASP A 65 -4.65 -16.69 -3.06
CA ASP A 65 -5.71 -17.05 -4.00
C ASP A 65 -6.83 -17.75 -3.24
N THR A 66 -7.98 -17.09 -3.12
CA THR A 66 -9.15 -17.63 -2.42
C THR A 66 -10.36 -17.66 -3.32
N THR A 67 -10.16 -17.66 -4.64
CA THR A 67 -11.27 -17.64 -5.58
C THR A 67 -12.20 -18.82 -5.34
N GLU A 68 -13.44 -18.55 -4.94
CA GLU A 68 -14.46 -19.58 -4.96
C GLU A 68 -14.82 -19.88 -6.43
N MET A 69 -14.91 -21.16 -6.79
CA MET A 69 -15.36 -21.58 -8.13
C MET A 69 -16.89 -21.41 -8.23
N ASN A 70 -17.40 -20.24 -7.86
CA ASN A 70 -18.78 -19.87 -8.04
C ASN A 70 -18.86 -18.98 -9.30
N PRO A 71 -19.53 -19.43 -10.37
CA PRO A 71 -19.63 -18.68 -11.62
C PRO A 71 -20.44 -17.37 -11.49
N SER A 72 -21.13 -17.15 -10.35
CA SER A 72 -21.81 -15.89 -10.04
C SER A 72 -20.92 -14.86 -9.33
N THR A 73 -19.78 -15.29 -8.77
CA THR A 73 -18.77 -14.39 -8.21
C THR A 73 -17.67 -14.20 -9.23
N ASN A 74 -17.68 -13.04 -9.90
CA ASN A 74 -16.53 -12.62 -10.68
C ASN A 74 -15.37 -12.35 -9.70
N ALA A 75 -14.30 -13.14 -9.81
CA ALA A 75 -13.12 -13.04 -8.96
C ALA A 75 -11.87 -12.88 -9.83
N PHE A 76 -11.86 -11.84 -10.66
CA PHE A 76 -10.82 -11.64 -11.68
C PHE A 76 -9.46 -11.32 -11.06
N ALA A 77 -9.45 -10.84 -9.82
CA ALA A 77 -8.24 -10.58 -9.05
C ALA A 77 -7.70 -11.80 -8.30
N GLY A 78 -8.37 -12.96 -8.36
CA GLY A 78 -7.95 -14.16 -7.67
C GLY A 78 -8.29 -14.19 -6.17
N TYR A 79 -9.03 -13.20 -5.65
CA TYR A 79 -9.37 -13.12 -4.22
C TYR A 79 -10.86 -12.88 -4.01
N THR A 80 -11.42 -13.68 -3.09
CA THR A 80 -12.83 -13.60 -2.66
C THR A 80 -12.88 -13.75 -1.13
N PRO A 81 -13.57 -12.87 -0.37
CA PRO A 81 -13.61 -12.93 1.10
C PRO A 81 -14.24 -14.21 1.66
N ASP A 82 -15.18 -14.79 0.93
CA ASP A 82 -15.93 -16.01 1.24
C ASP A 82 -15.31 -17.29 0.65
N GLY A 83 -14.14 -17.17 0.01
CA GLY A 83 -13.41 -18.25 -0.61
C GLY A 83 -13.17 -19.51 0.23
N ASN A 84 -13.59 -20.67 -0.28
CA ASN A 84 -13.37 -21.95 0.37
C ASN A 84 -11.94 -22.50 0.16
N GLY A 85 -11.01 -22.10 1.04
CA GLY A 85 -9.92 -22.90 1.64
C GLY A 85 -8.84 -23.56 0.76
N ASN A 86 -8.97 -23.64 -0.56
CA ASN A 86 -7.94 -24.15 -1.47
C ASN A 86 -6.89 -23.06 -1.72
N ASN A 87 -6.25 -22.63 -0.64
CA ASN A 87 -5.37 -21.49 -0.55
C ASN A 87 -4.01 -21.82 -1.19
N SER A 88 -3.86 -21.54 -2.48
CA SER A 88 -2.51 -21.30 -3.00
C SER A 88 -1.99 -20.03 -2.32
N LEU A 89 -1.02 -20.19 -1.41
CA LEU A 89 -0.40 -19.10 -0.65
C LEU A 89 0.37 -18.11 -1.55
N ILE A 90 0.54 -18.46 -2.83
CA ILE A 90 1.30 -17.71 -3.82
C ILE A 90 0.50 -17.56 -5.13
N HIS A 91 -0.37 -16.57 -5.20
CA HIS A 91 -0.79 -16.06 -6.50
C HIS A 91 0.31 -15.13 -7.04
N LEU A 92 0.94 -15.48 -8.17
CA LEU A 92 1.83 -14.60 -8.93
C LEU A 92 1.03 -14.01 -10.10
N PHE A 93 0.44 -12.83 -9.90
CA PHE A 93 -0.21 -12.11 -10.99
C PHE A 93 0.80 -11.18 -11.66
N VAL A 94 1.04 -11.37 -12.97
CA VAL A 94 1.73 -10.39 -13.81
C VAL A 94 0.68 -9.51 -14.48
N GLN A 95 0.53 -8.27 -14.02
CA GLN A 95 -0.36 -7.32 -14.67
C GLN A 95 0.29 -6.79 -15.95
N GLY A 96 -0.24 -7.18 -17.11
CA GLY A 96 0.10 -6.54 -18.38
C GLY A 96 -0.51 -5.15 -18.46
N PHE A 97 0.27 -4.16 -18.92
CA PHE A 97 -0.30 -2.87 -19.33
C PHE A 97 -1.31 -3.12 -20.47
N ALA A 98 -2.58 -2.79 -20.26
CA ALA A 98 -3.56 -2.82 -21.33
C ALA A 98 -3.18 -1.76 -22.39
N SER A 99 -2.78 -2.21 -23.58
CA SER A 99 -2.55 -1.32 -24.72
C SER A 99 -3.88 -0.68 -25.12
N LYS A 100 -3.99 0.65 -25.03
CA LYS A 100 -5.07 1.39 -25.68
C LYS A 100 -4.74 1.44 -27.18
N ASN A 101 -5.37 0.57 -27.95
CA ASN A 101 -5.56 0.81 -29.39
C ASN A 101 -6.71 1.78 -29.60
#